data_AF-N9W1Z7-F1
#
_entry.id   AF-N9W1Z7-F1
#
_cell.length_a   1.000
_cell.length_b   1.000
_cell.length_c   1.000
_cell.angle_alpha   90.00
_cell.angle_beta   90.00
_cell.angle_gamma   90.00
#
_symmetry.space_group_name_H-M   'P 1'
#
loop_
_entity.id
_entity.type
_entity.pdbx_description
1 polymer ?
#
loop_
_entity_poly.entity_id
_entity_poly.type
_entity_poly.pdbx_seq_one_letter_code
_entity_poly.pdbx_strand_id
1 'polypeptide(L)'
;MGAHIAYAIDPVAERRVLAEEAGAIALHPGEAVEMIREATKGRKPDCAIAVFGRDETVDLALRLVRARDTVSVIGVQQSQRYAFPLELFLQRA
;
A
#
# COMPACT_ATOMS: atom_id res chain seq x y z
N MET A 1 11.66 -0.11 -14.84
CA MET A 1 10.30 0.11 -14.29
C MET A 1 9.80 1.46 -14.79
N GLY A 2 8.58 1.56 -15.32
CA GLY A 2 8.01 2.77 -15.93
C GLY A 2 6.68 3.16 -15.32
N ALA A 3 6.55 3.07 -13.99
CA ALA A 3 5.35 3.49 -13.29
C ALA A 3 5.14 4.99 -13.50
N HIS A 4 3.94 5.39 -13.93
CA HIS A 4 3.62 6.79 -14.15
C HIS A 4 3.46 7.56 -12.83
N ILE A 5 3.09 6.87 -11.75
CA ILE A 5 2.88 7.42 -10.40
C ILE A 5 3.37 6.39 -9.38
N ALA A 6 4.14 6.82 -8.38
CA ALA A 6 4.55 6.01 -7.24
C ALA A 6 4.13 6.68 -5.93
N TYR A 7 3.49 5.92 -5.04
CA TYR A 7 3.14 6.39 -3.69
C TYR A 7 4.07 5.71 -2.67
N ALA A 8 4.60 6.49 -1.73
CA ALA A 8 5.41 5.98 -0.64
C ALA A 8 4.70 6.26 0.70
N ILE A 9 4.37 5.20 1.44
CA ILE A 9 3.58 5.32 2.66
C ILE A 9 4.45 4.96 3.86
N ASP A 10 4.71 5.93 4.73
CA ASP A 10 5.57 5.74 5.91
C ASP A 10 5.08 6.65 7.08
N PRO A 11 4.98 6.13 8.32
CA PRO A 11 4.61 6.95 9.48
C PRO A 11 5.66 8.01 9.85
N VAL A 12 6.93 7.79 9.52
CA VAL A 12 8.06 8.66 9.88
C VAL A 12 8.21 9.78 8.86
N ALA A 13 8.16 11.04 9.32
CA ALA A 13 8.17 12.21 8.44
C ALA A 13 9.47 12.34 7.64
N GLU A 14 10.61 12.07 8.28
CA GLU A 14 11.93 12.15 7.66
C GLU A 14 12.07 11.14 6.51
N ARG A 15 11.46 9.96 6.63
CA ARG A 15 11.45 8.96 5.55
C ARG A 15 10.54 9.37 4.39
N ARG A 16 9.45 10.09 4.68
CA ARG A 16 8.59 10.66 3.65
C ARG A 16 9.32 11.71 2.81
N VAL A 17 10.13 12.57 3.44
CA VAL A 17 10.99 13.53 2.73
C VAL A 17 11.92 12.82 1.74
N LEU A 18 12.63 11.78 2.19
CA LEU A 18 13.51 10.99 1.31
C LEU A 18 12.75 10.35 0.13
N ALA A 19 11.51 9.94 0.35
CA ALA A 19 10.70 9.37 -0.71
C ALA A 19 10.24 10.43 -1.74
N GLU A 20 9.94 11.64 -1.29
CA GLU A 20 9.63 12.78 -2.18
C GLU A 20 10.85 13.19 -3.01
N GLU A 21 12.05 13.21 -2.40
CA GLU A 21 13.31 13.44 -3.10
C GLU A 21 13.58 12.39 -4.19
N ALA A 22 13.12 11.15 -3.96
CA ALA A 22 13.17 10.05 -4.93
C ALA A 22 12.06 10.12 -6.00
N GLY A 23 11.18 11.12 -5.96
CA GLY A 23 10.10 11.34 -6.94
C GLY A 23 8.80 10.60 -6.63
N ALA A 24 8.63 10.04 -5.44
CA ALA A 24 7.37 9.45 -5.00
C ALA A 24 6.45 10.49 -4.37
N ILE A 25 5.14 10.24 -4.40
CA ILE A 25 4.15 10.98 -3.61
C ILE A 25 4.13 10.34 -2.22
N ALA A 26 4.69 11.03 -1.22
CA ALA A 26 4.76 10.49 0.13
C ALA A 26 3.49 10.79 0.94
N LEU A 27 3.00 9.79 1.68
CA LEU A 27 1.76 9.88 2.45
C LEU A 27 1.94 9.26 3.83
N HIS A 28 1.30 9.84 4.85
CA HIS A 28 1.16 9.18 6.14
C HIS A 28 0.16 8.00 6.05
N PRO A 29 0.34 6.89 6.79
CA PRO A 29 -0.58 5.75 6.74
C PRO A 29 -2.03 6.10 7.05
N GLY A 30 -2.25 7.08 7.94
CA GLY A 30 -3.58 7.54 8.36
C GLY A 30 -4.38 8.28 7.27
N GLU A 31 -3.72 8.78 6.22
CA GLU A 31 -4.38 9.52 5.12
C GLU A 31 -4.29 8.80 3.77
N ALA A 32 -3.38 7.82 3.65
CA ALA A 32 -3.01 7.21 2.37
C ALA A 32 -4.21 6.65 1.58
N VAL A 33 -5.14 5.97 2.25
CA VAL A 33 -6.31 5.34 1.60
C VAL A 33 -7.20 6.40 0.94
N GLU A 34 -7.52 7.46 1.67
CA GLU A 34 -8.42 8.51 1.20
C GLU A 34 -7.76 9.34 0.08
N MET A 35 -6.50 9.72 0.28
CA MET A 35 -5.73 10.51 -0.70
C MET A 35 -5.52 9.74 -2.02
N ILE A 36 -5.17 8.46 -1.95
CA ILE A 36 -5.00 7.63 -3.15
C ILE A 36 -6.34 7.39 -3.83
N ARG A 37 -7.43 7.20 -3.08
CA ARG A 37 -8.76 7.04 -3.67
C ARG A 37 -9.15 8.29 -4.46
N GLU A 38 -8.94 9.48 -3.90
CA GLU A 38 -9.24 10.74 -4.57
C GLU A 38 -8.35 10.95 -5.80
N ALA A 39 -7.03 10.81 -5.65
CA ALA A 39 -6.07 10.97 -6.73
C ALA A 39 -6.28 10.00 -7.91
N THR A 40 -6.75 8.77 -7.61
CA THR A 40 -7.02 7.75 -8.64
C THR A 40 -8.46 7.75 -9.14
N LYS A 41 -9.34 8.62 -8.62
CA LYS A 41 -10.79 8.62 -8.88
C LYS A 41 -11.42 7.24 -8.61
N GLY A 42 -10.99 6.60 -7.53
CA GLY A 42 -11.44 5.27 -7.12
C GLY A 42 -10.87 4.10 -7.92
N ARG A 43 -10.05 4.34 -8.95
CA ARG A 43 -9.45 3.25 -9.75
C ARG A 43 -8.43 2.41 -9.00
N LYS A 44 -7.80 3.00 -7.97
CA LYS A 44 -6.73 2.41 -7.15
C LYS A 44 -5.42 2.15 -7.93
N PRO A 45 -4.29 1.89 -7.24
CA PRO A 45 -3.03 1.50 -7.89
C PRO A 45 -3.09 0.08 -8.47
N ASP A 46 -2.32 -0.14 -9.54
CA ASP A 46 -2.22 -1.44 -10.24
C ASP A 46 -1.41 -2.49 -9.45
N CYS A 47 -0.57 -2.06 -8.51
CA CYS A 47 0.17 -2.94 -7.61
C CYS A 47 0.54 -2.24 -6.29
N ALA A 48 0.86 -3.02 -5.28
CA ALA A 48 1.44 -2.52 -4.03
C ALA A 48 2.59 -3.41 -3.56
N ILE A 49 3.53 -2.81 -2.85
CA ILE A 49 4.68 -3.50 -2.26
C ILE A 49 4.65 -3.26 -0.74
N ALA A 50 4.46 -4.32 0.04
CA ALA A 50 4.58 -4.28 1.49
C ALA A 50 6.05 -4.53 1.87
N VAL A 51 6.74 -3.44 2.20
CA VAL A 51 8.18 -3.45 2.50
C VAL A 51 8.46 -3.66 3.98
N PHE A 52 7.50 -3.32 4.85
CA PHE A 52 7.61 -3.58 6.27
C PHE A 52 7.04 -4.96 6.60
N GLY A 53 7.75 -5.70 7.45
CA GLY A 53 7.32 -7.02 7.89
C GLY A 53 6.31 -6.97 9.02
N ARG A 54 5.21 -6.23 8.83
CA ARG A 54 4.12 -6.14 9.80
C ARG A 54 2.77 -6.35 9.14
N ASP A 55 1.86 -6.99 9.85
CA ASP A 55 0.51 -7.30 9.37
C ASP A 55 -0.24 -6.06 8.90
N GLU A 56 -0.12 -4.93 9.62
CA GLU A 56 -0.84 -3.70 9.25
C GLU A 56 -0.41 -3.14 7.89
N THR A 57 0.82 -3.43 7.47
CA THR A 57 1.33 -2.98 6.17
C THR A 57 0.88 -3.89 5.03
N VAL A 58 0.68 -5.18 5.30
CA VAL A 58 0.07 -6.11 4.34
C VAL A 58 -1.42 -5.77 4.19
N ASP A 59 -2.13 -5.52 5.29
CA ASP A 59 -3.53 -5.09 5.28
C ASP A 59 -3.73 -3.79 4.48
N LEU A 60 -2.87 -2.80 4.73
CA LEU A 60 -2.91 -1.54 4.00
C LEU A 60 -2.69 -1.76 2.49
N ALA A 61 -1.69 -2.58 2.12
CA ALA A 61 -1.43 -2.91 0.72
C ALA A 61 -2.63 -3.60 0.05
N LEU A 62 -3.24 -4.59 0.70
CA LEU A 62 -4.43 -5.29 0.19
C LEU A 62 -5.64 -4.37 0.03
N ARG A 63 -5.82 -3.40 0.94
CA ARG A 63 -6.89 -2.39 0.84
C ARG A 63 -6.67 -1.42 -0.31
N LEU A 64 -5.41 -1.08 -0.58
CA LEU A 64 -5.04 -0.10 -1.60
C LEU A 64 -5.13 -0.66 -3.00
N VAL A 65 -4.74 -1.92 -3.25
CA VAL A 65 -4.79 -2.48 -4.61
C VAL A 65 -6.22 -2.67 -5.12
N ARG A 66 -6.37 -2.60 -6.44
CA ARG A 66 -7.61 -2.95 -7.12
C ARG A 66 -7.89 -4.47 -7.01
N ALA A 67 -9.16 -4.84 -7.12
CA ALA A 67 -9.54 -6.24 -7.20
C ALA A 67 -8.82 -6.94 -8.38
N ARG A 68 -8.27 -8.13 -8.11
CA ARG A 68 -7.51 -8.98 -9.05
C ARG A 68 -6.09 -8.48 -9.39
N ASP A 69 -5.58 -7.47 -8.68
CA ASP A 69 -4.21 -6.99 -8.84
C ASP A 69 -3.24 -7.55 -7.78
N THR A 70 -1.96 -7.18 -7.87
CA THR A 70 -0.87 -7.84 -7.15
C THR A 70 -0.38 -7.05 -5.93
N VAL A 71 -0.23 -7.74 -4.80
CA VAL A 71 0.57 -7.29 -3.66
C VAL A 71 1.83 -8.14 -3.57
N SER A 72 2.99 -7.49 -3.57
CA SER A 72 4.28 -8.15 -3.28
C SER A 72 4.69 -7.84 -1.84
N VAL A 73 4.87 -8.89 -1.02
CA VAL A 73 5.35 -8.74 0.35
C VAL A 73 6.82 -9.11 0.37
N ILE A 74 7.68 -8.13 0.63
CA ILE A 74 9.14 -8.31 0.66
C ILE A 74 9.74 -8.09 2.06
N GLY A 75 9.00 -7.43 2.95
CA GLY A 75 9.41 -7.25 4.34
C GLY A 75 9.50 -8.57 5.09
N VAL A 76 10.53 -8.74 5.92
CA VAL A 76 10.68 -9.93 6.78
C VAL A 76 9.58 -9.92 7.84
N GLN A 77 8.56 -10.75 7.65
CA GLN A 77 7.38 -10.80 8.50
C GLN A 77 7.75 -11.12 9.96
N GLN A 78 7.30 -10.26 10.88
CA GLN A 78 7.56 -10.44 12.32
C GLN A 78 6.52 -11.34 12.99
N SER A 79 5.31 -11.42 12.42
CA SER A 79 4.28 -12.36 12.84
C SER A 79 4.62 -13.78 12.37
N GLN A 80 4.44 -14.77 13.25
CA GLN A 80 4.60 -16.19 12.87
C GLN A 80 3.50 -16.65 11.90
N ARG A 81 2.33 -16.02 11.94
CA ARG A 81 1.20 -16.29 11.08
C ARG A 81 0.53 -14.97 10.73
N TYR A 82 0.15 -14.83 9.48
CA TYR A 82 -0.68 -13.73 9.00
C TYR A 82 -2.08 -14.24 8.72
N ALA A 83 -3.09 -13.63 9.34
CA ALA A 83 -4.49 -13.96 9.10
C ALA A 83 -4.97 -13.24 7.84
N PHE A 84 -4.86 -13.91 6.69
CA PHE A 84 -5.22 -13.30 5.42
C PHE A 84 -6.72 -12.94 5.38
N PRO A 85 -7.10 -11.66 5.12
CA PRO A 85 -8.46 -11.17 5.26
C PRO A 85 -9.32 -11.55 4.04
N LEU A 86 -9.78 -12.80 3.99
CA LEU A 86 -10.58 -13.34 2.89
C LEU A 86 -11.87 -12.54 2.65
N GLU A 87 -12.46 -11.96 3.69
CA GLU A 87 -13.66 -11.14 3.62
C GLU A 87 -13.51 -9.91 2.69
N LEU A 88 -12.30 -9.36 2.53
CA LEU A 88 -12.05 -8.26 1.61
C LEU A 88 -12.25 -8.66 0.14
N PHE A 89 -12.16 -9.96 -0.16
CA PHE A 89 -12.20 -10.51 -1.52
C PHE A 89 -13.49 -11.27 -1.83
N LEU A 90 -14.23 -11.68 -0.80
CA LEU A 90 -15.48 -12.43 -0.97
C LEU A 90 -16.71 -11.53 -1.24
N GLN A 91 -16.65 -10.23 -0.95
CA GLN A 91 -17.82 -9.34 -1.00
C GLN A 91 -18.12 -8.70 -2.38
N ARG A 92 -17.70 -9.30 -3.49
CA ARG A 92 -18.05 -8.82 -4.84
C ARG A 92 -18.35 -9.99 -5.79
N ALA A 93 -19.57 -10.50 -5.72
CA ALA A 93 -20.26 -11.18 -6.82
C ALA A 93 -21.46 -10.34 -7.24
#